data_AF-A0A6L8SY37-F1
#
_entry.id   AF-A0A6L8SY37-F1
#
_cell.length_a   1.000
_cell.length_b   1.000
_cell.length_c   1.000
_cell.angle_alpha   90.00
_cell.angle_beta   90.00
_cell.angle_gamma   90.00
#
_symmetry.space_group_name_H-M   'P 1'
#
loop_
_entity.id
_entity.type
_entity.pdbx_description
1 polymer ?
#
loop_
_entity_poly.entity_id
_entity_poly.type
_entity_poly.pdbx_seq_one_letter_code
_entity_poly.pdbx_strand_id
1 'polypeptide(L)'
;MKKAATILILLLISAFMLTGCAKCIDKKEESVKVKIVNEYYKPKETRFIGIINHVPQFRTDYAEYEITVDYNGTEYSLSDESTYRKYHGRIGQTVSAVLITKTYDNGNVKQYINCLGGL
;
A
#
# COMPACT_ATOMS: atom_id res chain seq x y z
N MET A 1 -27.46 3.10 -41.68
CA MET A 1 -27.13 1.85 -40.95
C MET A 1 -25.80 1.92 -40.20
N LYS A 2 -24.69 2.37 -40.82
CA LYS A 2 -23.36 2.43 -40.15
C LYS A 2 -23.36 3.21 -38.83
N LYS A 3 -23.94 4.43 -38.78
CA LYS A 3 -23.98 5.27 -37.57
C LYS A 3 -24.77 4.68 -36.41
N ALA A 4 -25.88 3.97 -36.69
CA ALA A 4 -26.70 3.33 -35.65
C ALA A 4 -25.98 2.13 -35.02
N ALA A 5 -25.27 1.34 -35.84
CA ALA A 5 -24.44 0.25 -35.35
C ALA A 5 -23.28 0.76 -34.47
N THR A 6 -22.66 1.89 -34.84
CA THR A 6 -21.58 2.49 -34.05
C THR A 6 -22.06 2.98 -32.68
N ILE A 7 -23.26 3.58 -32.61
CA ILE A 7 -23.85 4.04 -31.33
C ILE A 7 -24.20 2.85 -30.43
N LEU A 8 -24.73 1.76 -31.00
CA LEU A 8 -25.07 0.55 -30.25
C LEU A 8 -23.83 -0.12 -29.65
N ILE A 9 -22.74 -0.17 -30.42
CA ILE A 9 -21.44 -0.71 -29.96
C ILE A 9 -20.87 0.16 -28.83
N LEU A 10 -20.98 1.49 -28.94
CA LEU A 10 -20.51 2.42 -27.90
C LEU A 10 -21.29 2.26 -26.58
N LEU A 11 -22.61 2.06 -26.67
CA LEU A 11 -23.48 1.79 -25.51
C LEU A 11 -23.13 0.46 -24.83
N LEU A 12 -22.89 -0.60 -25.60
CA LEU A 12 -22.45 -1.90 -25.09
C LEU A 12 -21.10 -1.79 -24.37
N ILE A 13 -20.11 -1.12 -24.97
CA ILE A 13 -18.79 -0.91 -24.34
C ILE A 13 -18.95 -0.10 -23.04
N SER A 14 -19.80 0.93 -23.03
CA SER A 14 -20.05 1.73 -21.82
C SER A 14 -20.71 0.93 -20.69
N ALA A 15 -21.60 -0.02 -21.02
CA ALA A 15 -22.25 -0.87 -20.03
C ALA A 15 -21.29 -1.90 -19.41
N PHE A 16 -20.31 -2.40 -20.17
CA PHE A 16 -19.26 -3.29 -19.66
C PHE A 16 -18.26 -2.59 -18.73
N MET A 17 -18.06 -1.27 -18.89
CA MET A 17 -17.20 -0.49 -17.98
C MET A 17 -17.85 -0.21 -16.61
N LEU A 18 -19.14 -0.52 -16.43
CA LEU A 18 -19.88 -0.33 -15.17
C LEU A 18 -19.89 -1.56 -14.25
N THR A 19 -19.23 -2.68 -14.60
CA THR A 19 -19.05 -3.79 -13.65
C THR A 19 -18.11 -3.31 -12.54
N GLY A 20 -18.72 -2.81 -11.47
CA GLY A 20 -18.08 -2.01 -10.43
C GLY A 20 -17.03 -2.75 -9.62
N CYS A 21 -16.23 -1.95 -8.91
CA CYS A 21 -15.32 -2.42 -7.89
C CYS A 21 -16.03 -3.42 -6.97
N ALA A 22 -15.44 -4.61 -6.78
CA ALA A 22 -15.95 -5.62 -5.89
C ALA A 22 -16.20 -5.02 -4.49
N LYS A 23 -17.39 -5.28 -3.92
CA LYS A 23 -17.76 -4.75 -2.61
C LYS A 23 -17.15 -5.62 -1.52
N CYS A 24 -16.51 -5.01 -0.53
CA CYS A 24 -16.07 -5.72 0.67
C CYS A 24 -17.31 -6.15 1.46
N ILE A 25 -17.50 -7.45 1.67
CA ILE A 25 -18.64 -8.02 2.40
C ILE A 25 -18.27 -8.47 3.80
N ASP A 26 -16.99 -8.75 4.06
CA ASP A 26 -16.49 -9.12 5.38
C ASP A 26 -15.09 -8.56 5.62
N LYS A 27 -14.81 -8.24 6.88
CA LYS A 27 -13.52 -7.75 7.36
C LYS A 27 -13.24 -8.41 8.71
N LYS A 28 -12.19 -9.22 8.76
CA LYS A 28 -11.71 -9.87 9.98
C LYS A 28 -10.37 -9.28 10.42
N GLU A 29 -10.22 -9.09 11.71
CA GLU A 29 -8.96 -8.66 12.33
C GLU A 29 -8.46 -9.78 13.25
N GLU A 30 -7.18 -10.14 13.13
CA GLU A 30 -6.57 -11.20 13.91
C GLU A 30 -5.20 -10.76 14.44
N SER A 31 -4.91 -11.13 15.68
CA SER A 31 -3.56 -11.00 16.23
C SER A 31 -2.70 -12.18 15.76
N VAL A 32 -1.65 -11.89 14.99
CA VAL A 32 -0.72 -12.88 14.44
C VAL A 32 0.72 -12.61 14.90
N LYS A 33 1.61 -13.57 14.66
CA LYS A 33 3.05 -13.41 14.85
C LYS A 33 3.73 -13.27 13.49
N VAL A 34 4.57 -12.25 13.35
CA VAL A 34 5.30 -11.94 12.11
C VAL A 34 6.77 -11.75 12.43
N LYS A 35 7.66 -12.06 11.48
CA LYS A 35 9.09 -11.87 11.63
C LYS A 35 9.51 -10.59 10.93
N ILE A 36 10.26 -9.71 11.58
CA ILE A 36 10.86 -8.55 10.90
C ILE A 36 11.98 -9.06 10.01
N VAL A 37 11.93 -8.75 8.71
CA VAL A 37 12.89 -9.25 7.72
C VAL A 37 13.72 -8.15 7.07
N ASN A 38 13.20 -6.92 7.02
CA ASN A 38 13.92 -5.80 6.47
C ASN A 38 13.52 -4.48 7.13
N GLU A 39 14.36 -3.48 6.97
CA GLU A 39 14.08 -2.09 7.32
C GLU A 39 14.70 -1.16 6.28
N TYR A 40 14.04 -0.05 6.01
CA TYR A 40 14.55 0.96 5.09
C TYR A 40 14.27 2.35 5.63
N TYR A 41 15.31 3.20 5.55
CA TYR A 41 15.24 4.60 5.93
C TYR A 41 15.88 5.47 4.87
N LYS A 42 15.15 6.49 4.46
CA LYS A 42 15.67 7.59 3.65
C LYS A 42 15.49 8.89 4.43
N PRO A 43 16.56 9.64 4.70
CA PRO A 43 16.44 10.93 5.36
C PRO A 43 15.78 11.96 4.43
N LYS A 44 15.14 12.97 5.03
CA LYS A 44 14.68 14.14 4.28
C LYS A 44 15.88 14.92 3.78
N GLU A 45 15.89 15.24 2.48
CA GLU A 45 16.97 15.99 1.85
C GLU A 45 16.38 17.12 1.00
N THR A 46 16.89 18.34 1.18
CA THR A 46 16.61 19.46 0.28
C THR A 46 17.88 19.78 -0.51
N ARG A 47 17.81 19.63 -1.83
CA ARG A 47 18.94 19.93 -2.73
C ARG A 47 18.60 21.05 -3.70
N PHE A 48 19.61 21.86 -4.00
CA PHE A 48 19.57 22.80 -5.11
C PHE A 48 19.59 22.04 -6.43
N ILE A 49 18.65 22.36 -7.34
CA ILE A 49 18.52 21.67 -8.65
C ILE A 49 18.85 22.57 -9.84
N GLY A 50 19.11 23.85 -9.62
CA GLY A 50 19.49 24.79 -10.67
C GLY A 50 18.87 26.18 -10.50
N ILE A 51 19.13 27.06 -11.45
CA ILE A 51 18.52 28.40 -11.53
C ILE A 51 17.67 28.46 -12.80
N ILE A 52 16.43 28.92 -12.67
CA ILE A 52 15.52 29.20 -13.79
C ILE A 52 15.15 30.68 -13.69
N ASN A 53 15.42 31.46 -14.75
CA ASN A 53 15.14 32.91 -14.80
C ASN A 53 15.68 33.70 -13.60
N HIS A 54 16.95 33.48 -13.23
CA HIS A 54 17.60 34.09 -12.05
C HIS A 54 17.01 33.72 -10.67
N VAL A 55 16.10 32.73 -10.61
CA VAL A 55 15.55 32.22 -9.35
C VAL A 55 16.14 30.83 -9.04
N PRO A 56 16.77 30.64 -7.86
CA PRO A 56 17.20 29.33 -7.38
C PRO A 56 16.02 28.37 -7.21
N GLN A 57 16.18 27.15 -7.70
CA GLN A 57 15.21 26.07 -7.58
C GLN A 57 15.72 25.01 -6.62
N PHE A 58 14.83 24.52 -5.77
CA PHE A 58 15.13 23.49 -4.77
C PHE A 58 14.17 22.32 -4.92
N ARG A 59 14.68 21.11 -4.71
CA ARG A 59 13.87 19.90 -4.60
C ARG A 59 14.01 19.34 -3.19
N THR A 60 12.88 19.07 -2.57
CA THR A 60 12.81 18.36 -1.29
C THR A 60 12.38 16.92 -1.55
N ASP A 61 13.28 15.98 -1.26
CA ASP A 61 12.93 14.58 -1.15
C ASP A 61 12.54 14.32 0.31
N TYR A 62 11.34 13.81 0.55
CA TYR A 62 10.81 13.56 1.89
C TYR A 62 11.44 12.32 2.53
N ALA A 63 11.37 12.26 3.86
CA ALA A 63 11.84 11.09 4.59
C ALA A 63 10.91 9.89 4.34
N GLU A 64 11.50 8.71 4.19
CA GLU A 64 10.79 7.44 4.05
C GLU A 64 11.23 6.52 5.21
N TYR A 65 10.25 5.88 5.84
CA TYR A 65 10.44 4.98 6.97
C TYR A 65 9.68 3.70 6.70
N GLU A 66 10.36 2.57 6.62
CA GLU A 66 9.72 1.29 6.29
C GLU A 66 10.25 0.15 7.14
N ILE A 67 9.33 -0.66 7.65
CA ILE A 67 9.61 -1.96 8.25
C ILE A 67 8.93 -3.02 7.39
N THR A 68 9.67 -4.03 6.96
CA THR A 68 9.12 -5.18 6.23
C THR A 68 9.06 -6.38 7.16
N VAL A 69 7.91 -7.05 7.18
CA VAL A 69 7.68 -8.26 7.96
C VAL A 69 7.30 -9.43 7.06
N ASP A 70 7.77 -10.62 7.40
CA ASP A 70 7.34 -11.88 6.82
C ASP A 70 6.21 -12.47 7.67
N TYR A 71 5.13 -12.85 6.98
CA TYR A 71 4.05 -13.65 7.52
C TYR A 71 3.75 -14.80 6.56
N ASN A 72 4.00 -16.03 7.01
CA ASN A 72 3.80 -17.26 6.23
C ASN A 72 4.48 -17.23 4.83
N GLY A 73 5.69 -16.67 4.73
CA GLY A 73 6.43 -16.60 3.47
C GLY A 73 6.02 -15.44 2.55
N THR A 74 5.13 -14.55 3.02
CA THR A 74 4.74 -13.32 2.30
C THR A 74 5.25 -12.10 3.05
N GLU A 75 5.95 -11.22 2.33
CA GLU A 75 6.45 -9.97 2.87
C GLU A 75 5.42 -8.84 2.81
N TYR A 76 5.33 -8.07 3.90
CA TYR A 76 4.45 -6.91 4.04
C TYR A 76 5.25 -5.71 4.54
N SER A 77 5.18 -4.59 3.81
CA SER A 77 5.84 -3.34 4.19
C SER A 77 4.90 -2.40 4.95
N LEU A 78 5.38 -1.85 6.06
CA LEU A 78 4.72 -0.82 6.85
C LEU A 78 5.52 0.48 6.73
N SER A 79 4.99 1.41 5.93
CA SER A 79 5.59 2.72 5.70
C SER A 79 5.12 3.75 6.75
N ASP A 80 5.55 3.60 7.99
CA ASP A 80 5.16 4.46 9.12
C ASP A 80 6.35 4.79 10.02
N GLU A 81 6.53 6.09 10.29
CA GLU A 81 7.65 6.59 11.10
C GLU A 81 7.60 6.06 12.54
N SER A 82 6.42 5.99 13.14
CA SER A 82 6.27 5.54 14.53
C SER A 82 6.63 4.05 14.68
N THR A 83 6.19 3.24 13.71
CA THR A 83 6.50 1.82 13.58
C THR A 83 8.00 1.64 13.37
N TYR A 84 8.60 2.37 12.43
CA TYR A 84 10.04 2.33 12.20
C TYR A 84 10.82 2.66 13.46
N ARG A 85 10.55 3.80 14.12
CA ARG A 85 11.27 4.21 15.34
C ARG A 85 11.18 3.17 16.45
N LYS A 86 10.06 2.45 16.55
CA LYS A 86 9.85 1.41 17.57
C LYS A 86 10.58 0.10 17.24
N TYR A 87 10.64 -0.27 15.97
CA TYR A 87 11.11 -1.60 15.52
C TYR A 87 12.43 -1.59 14.75
N HIS A 88 13.03 -0.44 14.48
CA HIS A 88 14.34 -0.31 13.86
C HIS A 88 15.42 -1.07 14.65
N GLY A 89 16.32 -1.74 13.94
CA GLY A 89 17.40 -2.55 14.50
C GLY A 89 16.92 -3.91 15.05
N ARG A 90 15.71 -4.33 14.71
CA ARG A 90 15.09 -5.58 15.21
C ARG A 90 14.86 -6.64 14.13
N ILE A 91 15.58 -6.56 13.00
CA ILE A 91 15.56 -7.61 11.97
C ILE A 91 15.83 -8.97 12.63
N GLY A 92 15.05 -9.97 12.24
CA GLY A 92 15.09 -11.32 12.78
C GLY A 92 14.15 -11.56 13.97
N GLN A 93 13.64 -10.52 14.63
CA GLN A 93 12.72 -10.67 15.76
C GLN A 93 11.30 -11.00 15.30
N THR A 94 10.64 -11.87 16.08
CA THR A 94 9.21 -12.17 15.92
C THR A 94 8.38 -11.27 16.83
N VAL A 95 7.42 -10.55 16.26
CA VAL A 95 6.57 -9.58 16.96
C VAL A 95 5.10 -9.88 16.73
N SER A 96 4.23 -9.40 17.62
CA SER A 96 2.78 -9.43 17.38
C SER A 96 2.40 -8.40 16.31
N ALA A 97 1.42 -8.72 15.47
CA ALA A 97 0.86 -7.82 14.47
C ALA A 97 -0.65 -8.04 14.31
N VAL A 98 -1.34 -7.06 13.71
CA VAL A 98 -2.76 -7.18 13.36
C VAL A 98 -2.88 -7.47 11.87
N LEU A 99 -3.33 -8.69 11.53
CA LEU A 99 -3.67 -9.09 10.18
C LEU A 99 -5.12 -8.70 9.88
N ILE A 100 -5.33 -8.02 8.75
CA ILE A 100 -6.66 -7.74 8.23
C ILE A 100 -6.92 -8.66 7.04
N THR A 101 -7.99 -9.44 7.12
CA THR A 101 -8.49 -10.23 5.99
C THR A 101 -9.80 -9.61 5.51
N LYS A 102 -9.84 -9.19 4.24
CA LYS A 102 -11.05 -8.66 3.58
C LYS A 102 -11.56 -9.68 2.58
N THR A 103 -12.84 -10.03 2.70
CA THR A 103 -13.54 -10.88 1.74
C THR A 103 -14.50 -10.02 0.94
N TYR A 104 -14.50 -10.20 -0.38
CA TYR A 104 -15.30 -9.44 -1.32
C TYR A 104 -16.46 -10.29 -1.87
N ASP A 105 -17.52 -9.64 -2.33
CA ASP A 105 -18.73 -10.26 -2.88
C ASP A 105 -18.46 -11.18 -4.07
N ASN A 106 -17.41 -10.89 -4.83
CA ASN A 106 -16.93 -11.72 -5.93
C ASN A 106 -16.07 -12.92 -5.51
N GLY A 107 -15.94 -13.18 -4.20
CA GLY A 107 -15.14 -14.28 -3.64
C GLY A 107 -13.65 -13.98 -3.46
N ASN A 108 -13.15 -12.82 -3.91
CA ASN A 108 -11.76 -12.44 -3.69
C ASN A 108 -11.47 -12.26 -2.20
N VAL A 109 -10.28 -12.68 -1.77
CA VAL A 109 -9.76 -12.46 -0.42
C VAL A 109 -8.47 -11.67 -0.52
N LYS A 110 -8.34 -10.59 0.28
CA LYS A 110 -7.11 -9.81 0.39
C LYS A 110 -6.66 -9.75 1.84
N GLN A 111 -5.35 -9.88 2.03
CA GLN A 111 -4.70 -9.84 3.33
C GLN A 111 -3.64 -8.75 3.37
N TYR A 112 -3.53 -8.05 4.50
CA TYR A 112 -2.45 -7.12 4.78
C TYR A 112 -2.23 -6.97 6.28
N ILE A 113 -0.99 -6.68 6.66
CA ILE A 113 -0.64 -6.32 8.04
C ILE A 113 -0.98 -4.84 8.25
N ASN A 114 -1.82 -4.55 9.23
CA ASN A 114 -2.28 -3.19 9.52
C ASN A 114 -1.34 -2.44 10.47
N CYS A 115 -0.86 -3.10 11.51
CA CYS A 115 0.08 -2.52 12.47
C CYS A 115 0.85 -3.61 13.21
N LEU A 116 1.99 -3.21 13.80
CA LEU A 116 2.77 -4.03 14.71
C LEU A 116 2.42 -3.66 16.16
N GLY A 117 2.34 -4.66 17.05
CA GLY A 117 2.04 -4.48 18.48
C GLY A 117 0.78 -5.20 18.98
N GLY A 118 -0.08 -5.69 18.09
CA GLY A 118 -1.37 -6.31 18.46
C GLY A 118 -2.52 -5.30 18.55
N LEU A 119 -3.72 -5.81 18.88
CA LEU A 119 -4.92 -5.02 19.19
C LEU A 119 -4.87 -4.43 20.60
#